data_AF-A0A939X7C0-F1
#
_entry.id   AF-A0A939X7C0-F1
#
_cell.length_a   1.000
_cell.length_b   1.000
_cell.length_c   1.000
_cell.angle_alpha   90.00
_cell.angle_beta   90.00
_cell.angle_gamma   90.00
#
_symmetry.space_group_name_H-M   'P 1'
#
loop_
_entity.id
_entity.type
_entity.pdbx_description
1 polymer ?
#
loop_
_entity_poly.entity_id
_entity_poly.type
_entity_poly.pdbx_seq_one_letter_code
_entity_poly.pdbx_strand_id
1 'polypeptide(L)'
;MRVLFLGELFVLFLLLPVVFRTFIKKRNKVDTPVIFSLFAFIVLVLLTLAKGLSFSVIAVAIPCLFIFIFNLRSLGRCFQQLKTDVYTAGAIIVSLLGILLIAGAGYLIIRFYPVSTFRHLNSRDCEAVEIVKKNQTGSFAEGFSQISSVKEPVTAVLYKFIPYSVYSNQQDENELPVVLFIPDVYTSVNENSLTIESITRKGNIVLCADFYAKDNAYLESFWDFRVFRSFVLQAERLKNEAENAPQDQDQLDRWRQIKAAELKIIAERAKEAGLFERIALIVADGNASLAAKDFCEAENLDIPVFELNENIPGYISGMGNFAVNEPAVYTFVAKAPSDGWIQSQQIALRAEKAKLVQIQNDAAEDSVSSDSPEEEF
;
A
#
# COMPACT_ATOMS: atom_id res chain seq x y z
N MET A 1 -0.49 1.06 -6.96
CA MET A 1 -1.93 0.84 -7.17
C MET A 1 -2.36 0.47 -8.60
N ARG A 2 -1.87 1.13 -9.68
CA ARG A 2 -2.28 0.81 -11.07
C ARG A 2 -2.11 -0.67 -11.44
N VAL A 3 -0.98 -1.28 -11.05
CA VAL A 3 -0.70 -2.71 -11.32
C VAL A 3 -1.70 -3.63 -10.62
N LEU A 4 -2.19 -3.26 -9.43
CA LEU A 4 -3.18 -4.05 -8.70
C LEU A 4 -4.52 -4.05 -9.45
N PHE A 5 -5.04 -2.88 -9.78
CA PHE A 5 -6.28 -2.71 -10.54
C PHE A 5 -6.25 -3.43 -11.91
N LEU A 6 -5.15 -3.27 -12.66
CA LEU A 6 -5.00 -3.99 -13.93
C LEU A 6 -4.95 -5.51 -13.71
N GLY A 7 -4.30 -5.98 -12.65
CA GLY A 7 -4.27 -7.39 -12.27
C GLY A 7 -5.66 -7.94 -11.94
N GLU A 8 -6.43 -7.20 -11.15
CA GLU A 8 -7.82 -7.52 -10.79
C GLU A 8 -8.74 -7.61 -12.01
N LEU A 9 -8.70 -6.60 -12.89
CA LEU A 9 -9.43 -6.60 -14.14
C LEU A 9 -9.00 -7.75 -15.06
N PHE A 10 -7.70 -8.05 -15.09
CA PHE A 10 -7.18 -9.16 -15.87
C PHE A 10 -7.70 -10.51 -15.37
N VAL A 11 -7.76 -10.72 -14.04
CA VAL A 11 -8.38 -11.92 -13.46
C VAL A 11 -9.85 -12.02 -13.87
N LEU A 12 -10.63 -10.94 -13.74
CA LEU A 12 -12.04 -10.94 -14.15
C LEU A 12 -12.20 -11.23 -15.65
N PHE A 13 -11.33 -10.67 -16.49
CA PHE A 13 -11.31 -10.90 -17.93
C PHE A 13 -11.03 -12.37 -18.27
N LEU A 14 -10.09 -13.02 -17.58
CA LEU A 14 -9.79 -14.44 -17.76
C LEU A 14 -10.97 -15.34 -17.38
N LEU A 15 -11.86 -14.89 -16.50
CA LEU A 15 -13.06 -15.66 -16.11
C LEU A 15 -14.18 -15.59 -17.17
N LEU A 16 -14.21 -14.55 -18.03
CA LEU A 16 -15.27 -14.37 -19.03
C LEU A 16 -15.36 -15.56 -20.02
N PRO A 17 -14.28 -16.04 -20.65
CA PRO A 17 -14.35 -17.22 -21.51
C PRO A 17 -14.89 -18.47 -20.80
N VAL A 18 -14.64 -18.60 -19.49
CA VAL A 18 -15.07 -19.77 -18.69
C VAL A 18 -16.58 -19.76 -18.47
N VAL A 19 -17.19 -18.60 -18.21
CA VAL A 19 -18.64 -18.50 -18.00
C VAL A 19 -19.42 -18.44 -19.32
N PHE A 20 -18.86 -17.81 -20.36
CA PHE A 20 -19.57 -17.67 -21.64
C PHE A 20 -19.58 -18.93 -22.49
N ARG A 21 -18.60 -19.84 -22.32
CA ARG A 21 -18.54 -21.08 -23.09
C ARG A 21 -19.80 -21.95 -22.98
N THR A 22 -20.51 -21.88 -21.85
CA THR A 22 -21.74 -22.66 -21.61
C THR A 22 -22.86 -22.26 -22.58
N PHE A 23 -22.82 -21.04 -23.09
CA PHE A 23 -23.76 -20.53 -24.10
C PHE A 23 -23.29 -20.79 -25.54
N ILE A 24 -22.00 -21.09 -25.74
CA ILE A 24 -21.43 -21.35 -27.07
C ILE A 24 -21.57 -22.84 -27.40
N LYS A 25 -22.53 -23.16 -28.26
CA LYS A 25 -22.83 -24.53 -28.68
C LYS A 25 -21.68 -25.14 -29.49
N LYS A 26 -20.80 -25.90 -28.84
CA LYS A 26 -19.81 -26.81 -29.45
C LYS A 26 -20.15 -28.26 -29.14
N ARG A 27 -20.58 -29.04 -30.13
CA ARG A 27 -20.69 -30.50 -30.03
C ARG A 27 -19.31 -31.14 -30.24
N ASN A 28 -18.99 -32.18 -29.46
CA ASN A 28 -17.86 -33.09 -29.67
C ASN A 28 -16.43 -32.49 -29.64
N LYS A 29 -16.20 -31.39 -28.95
CA LYS A 29 -14.85 -30.81 -28.77
C LYS A 29 -14.41 -30.86 -27.31
N VAL A 30 -13.09 -30.91 -27.09
CA VAL A 30 -12.50 -30.74 -25.77
C VAL A 30 -12.83 -29.34 -25.26
N ASP A 31 -13.16 -29.25 -23.98
CA ASP A 31 -13.58 -28.01 -23.33
C ASP A 31 -12.36 -27.16 -22.93
N THR A 32 -11.59 -26.72 -23.92
CA THR A 32 -10.34 -25.96 -23.76
C THR A 32 -10.50 -24.65 -22.98
N PRO A 33 -11.60 -23.86 -23.12
CA PRO A 33 -11.75 -22.61 -22.38
C PRO A 33 -11.76 -22.79 -20.84
N VAL A 34 -11.91 -24.01 -20.32
CA VAL A 34 -11.84 -24.27 -18.87
C VAL A 34 -10.49 -23.87 -18.28
N ILE A 35 -9.42 -23.95 -19.06
CA ILE A 35 -8.04 -23.74 -18.59
C ILE A 35 -7.86 -22.30 -18.07
N PHE A 36 -8.63 -21.35 -18.60
CA PHE A 36 -8.59 -19.97 -18.13
C PHE A 36 -9.01 -19.82 -16.66
N SER A 37 -9.82 -20.73 -16.08
CA SER A 37 -10.13 -20.69 -14.65
C SER A 37 -8.91 -21.00 -13.79
N LEU A 38 -8.03 -21.90 -14.24
CA LEU A 38 -6.78 -22.21 -13.57
C LEU A 38 -5.80 -21.05 -13.67
N PHE A 39 -5.67 -20.43 -14.86
CA PHE A 39 -4.82 -19.26 -15.01
C PHE A 39 -5.31 -18.06 -14.18
N ALA A 40 -6.62 -17.81 -14.15
CA ALA A 40 -7.22 -16.78 -13.31
C ALA A 40 -6.88 -17.01 -11.82
N PHE A 41 -6.98 -18.27 -11.36
CA PHE A 41 -6.62 -18.63 -9.99
C PHE A 41 -5.13 -18.44 -9.69
N ILE A 42 -4.23 -18.86 -10.59
CA ILE A 42 -2.79 -18.65 -10.44
C ILE A 42 -2.46 -17.16 -10.36
N VAL A 43 -3.02 -16.35 -11.26
CA VAL A 43 -2.83 -14.90 -11.26
C VAL A 43 -3.35 -14.27 -9.98
N LEU A 44 -4.52 -14.70 -9.48
CA LEU A 44 -5.05 -14.24 -8.20
C LEU A 44 -4.09 -14.54 -7.04
N VAL A 45 -3.56 -15.77 -6.95
CA VAL A 45 -2.60 -16.15 -5.92
C VAL A 45 -1.34 -15.29 -5.99
N LEU A 46 -0.79 -15.08 -7.19
CA LEU A 46 0.39 -14.23 -7.38
C LEU A 46 0.11 -12.76 -7.02
N LEU A 47 -1.09 -12.27 -7.34
CA LEU A 47 -1.53 -10.92 -6.99
C LEU A 47 -1.59 -10.73 -5.46
N THR A 48 -2.21 -11.68 -4.76
CA THR A 48 -2.30 -11.69 -3.30
C THR A 48 -0.92 -11.79 -2.65
N LEU A 49 0.00 -12.62 -3.19
CA LEU A 49 1.36 -12.71 -2.67
C LEU A 49 2.18 -11.44 -2.92
N ALA A 50 1.98 -10.78 -4.06
CA ALA A 50 2.74 -9.58 -4.44
C ALA A 50 2.26 -8.30 -3.76
N LYS A 51 0.95 -8.19 -3.48
CA LYS A 51 0.30 -6.97 -2.99
C LYS A 51 -0.33 -7.10 -1.60
N GLY A 52 -0.43 -8.30 -1.07
CA GLY A 52 -1.17 -8.58 0.16
C GLY A 52 -2.66 -8.78 -0.12
N LEU A 53 -3.36 -9.19 0.93
CA LEU A 53 -4.81 -9.30 0.94
C LEU A 53 -5.40 -7.91 1.20
N SER A 54 -6.39 -7.54 0.41
CA SER A 54 -7.14 -6.29 0.51
C SER A 54 -8.62 -6.58 0.20
N PHE A 55 -9.53 -5.69 0.56
CA PHE A 55 -10.96 -5.93 0.30
C PHE A 55 -11.27 -5.98 -1.20
N SER A 56 -10.57 -5.17 -2.01
CA SER A 56 -10.66 -5.24 -3.47
C SER A 56 -10.21 -6.61 -4.01
N VAL A 57 -9.07 -7.14 -3.53
CA VAL A 57 -8.60 -8.48 -3.91
C VAL A 57 -9.61 -9.56 -3.50
N ILE A 58 -10.25 -9.44 -2.33
CA ILE A 58 -11.30 -10.37 -1.89
C ILE A 58 -12.51 -10.31 -2.82
N ALA A 59 -12.92 -9.11 -3.27
CA ALA A 59 -14.03 -8.95 -4.19
C ALA A 59 -13.79 -9.70 -5.53
N VAL A 60 -12.54 -9.82 -5.98
CA VAL A 60 -12.16 -10.64 -7.14
C VAL A 60 -11.95 -12.11 -6.78
N ALA A 61 -11.45 -12.39 -5.57
CA ALA A 61 -11.21 -13.74 -5.12
C ALA A 61 -12.51 -14.57 -5.05
N ILE A 62 -13.61 -13.96 -4.60
CA ILE A 62 -14.93 -14.61 -4.51
C ILE A 62 -15.39 -15.20 -5.87
N PRO A 63 -15.56 -14.42 -6.96
CA PRO A 63 -15.93 -14.96 -8.27
C PRO A 63 -14.88 -15.92 -8.81
N CYS A 64 -13.59 -15.66 -8.60
CA CYS A 64 -12.52 -16.52 -9.10
C CYS A 64 -12.55 -17.91 -8.45
N LEU A 65 -12.66 -17.99 -7.12
CA LEU A 65 -12.76 -19.24 -6.38
C LEU A 65 -14.04 -19.98 -6.71
N PHE A 66 -15.17 -19.26 -6.77
CA PHE A 66 -16.44 -19.84 -7.16
C PHE A 66 -16.34 -20.51 -8.54
N ILE A 67 -15.89 -19.78 -9.56
CA ILE A 67 -15.75 -20.31 -10.92
C ILE A 67 -14.72 -21.43 -10.98
N PHE A 68 -13.59 -21.31 -10.27
CA PHE A 68 -12.57 -22.36 -10.25
C PHE A 68 -13.10 -23.67 -9.68
N ILE A 69 -13.72 -23.64 -8.48
CA ILE A 69 -14.23 -24.82 -7.77
C ILE A 69 -15.30 -25.53 -8.61
N PHE A 70 -16.30 -24.79 -9.12
CA PHE A 70 -17.37 -25.38 -9.92
C PHE A 70 -16.90 -25.94 -11.27
N ASN A 71 -15.70 -25.56 -11.73
CA ASN A 71 -15.12 -26.04 -12.97
C ASN A 71 -13.98 -27.07 -12.79
N LEU A 72 -13.66 -27.49 -11.56
CA LEU A 72 -12.63 -28.51 -11.29
C LEU A 72 -12.88 -29.83 -12.04
N ARG A 73 -14.13 -30.28 -12.10
CA ARG A 73 -14.50 -31.50 -12.85
C ARG A 73 -14.25 -31.35 -14.35
N SER A 74 -14.62 -30.21 -14.91
CA SER A 74 -14.39 -29.92 -16.34
C SER A 74 -12.91 -29.75 -16.65
N LEU A 75 -12.14 -29.19 -15.71
CA LEU A 75 -10.68 -29.05 -15.80
C LEU A 75 -9.99 -30.42 -15.81
N GLY A 76 -10.38 -31.33 -14.90
CA GLY A 76 -9.88 -32.71 -14.89
C GLY A 76 -10.16 -33.46 -16.19
N ARG A 77 -11.37 -33.30 -16.74
CA ARG A 77 -11.73 -33.86 -18.05
C ARG A 77 -10.94 -33.26 -19.20
N CYS A 78 -10.65 -31.96 -19.15
CA CYS A 78 -9.83 -31.29 -20.16
C CYS A 78 -8.39 -31.84 -20.17
N PHE A 79 -7.78 -32.07 -19.00
CA PHE A 79 -6.46 -32.68 -18.92
C PHE A 79 -6.43 -34.13 -19.40
N GLN A 80 -7.54 -34.86 -19.22
CA GLN A 80 -7.72 -36.22 -19.74
C GLN A 80 -8.18 -36.27 -21.20
N GLN A 81 -8.30 -35.12 -21.88
CA GLN A 81 -8.79 -34.99 -23.26
C GLN A 81 -10.18 -35.64 -23.50
N LEU A 82 -10.99 -35.72 -22.45
CA LEU A 82 -12.34 -36.28 -22.50
C LEU A 82 -13.32 -35.25 -23.06
N LYS A 83 -14.29 -35.73 -23.86
CA LYS A 83 -15.40 -34.91 -24.34
C LYS A 83 -16.36 -34.61 -23.17
N THR A 84 -16.76 -33.35 -23.05
CA THR A 84 -17.63 -32.89 -21.97
C THR A 84 -19.00 -32.51 -22.52
N ASP A 85 -20.07 -32.98 -21.87
CA ASP A 85 -21.40 -32.42 -22.04
C ASP A 85 -21.54 -31.16 -21.17
N VAL A 86 -21.39 -29.99 -21.80
CA VAL A 86 -21.37 -28.68 -21.12
C VAL A 86 -22.79 -28.09 -20.96
N TYR A 87 -23.85 -28.86 -21.23
CA TYR A 87 -25.20 -28.33 -21.43
C TYR A 87 -26.22 -28.76 -20.36
N THR A 88 -25.78 -29.08 -19.16
CA THR A 88 -26.74 -29.38 -18.08
C THR A 88 -27.38 -28.09 -17.57
N ALA A 89 -28.65 -28.17 -17.15
CA ALA A 89 -29.35 -27.02 -16.54
C ALA A 89 -28.54 -26.41 -15.37
N GLY A 90 -27.88 -27.27 -14.58
CA GLY A 90 -26.98 -26.83 -13.50
C GLY A 90 -25.79 -26.00 -14.00
N ALA A 91 -25.14 -26.39 -15.12
CA ALA A 91 -24.04 -25.62 -15.69
C ALA A 91 -24.47 -24.23 -16.15
N ILE A 92 -25.68 -24.12 -16.71
CA ILE A 92 -26.27 -22.83 -17.12
C ILE A 92 -26.50 -21.94 -15.89
N ILE A 93 -27.13 -22.47 -14.83
CA ILE A 93 -27.38 -21.71 -13.59
C ILE A 93 -26.07 -21.22 -12.97
N VAL A 94 -25.06 -22.10 -12.85
CA VAL A 94 -23.75 -21.73 -12.32
C VAL A 94 -23.07 -20.66 -13.18
N SER A 95 -23.20 -20.74 -14.50
CA SER A 95 -22.63 -19.74 -15.41
C SER A 95 -23.32 -18.38 -15.28
N LEU A 96 -24.65 -18.36 -15.12
CA LEU A 96 -25.40 -17.12 -14.85
C LEU A 96 -24.99 -16.49 -13.52
N LEU A 97 -24.87 -17.28 -12.45
CA LEU A 97 -24.39 -16.79 -11.16
C LEU A 97 -22.95 -16.27 -11.26
N GLY A 98 -22.09 -16.97 -12.00
CA GLY A 98 -20.72 -16.54 -12.29
C GLY A 98 -20.66 -15.19 -13.01
N ILE A 99 -21.52 -14.97 -14.02
CA ILE A 99 -21.62 -13.68 -14.72
C ILE A 99 -22.05 -12.57 -13.75
N LEU A 100 -23.04 -12.82 -12.89
CA LEU A 100 -23.48 -11.83 -11.89
C LEU A 100 -22.36 -11.49 -10.90
N LEU A 101 -21.61 -12.48 -10.43
CA LEU A 101 -20.48 -12.26 -9.52
C LEU A 101 -19.35 -11.48 -10.21
N ILE A 102 -19.01 -11.81 -11.47
CA ILE A 102 -18.00 -11.06 -12.25
C ILE A 102 -18.46 -9.62 -12.47
N ALA A 103 -19.72 -9.41 -12.86
CA ALA A 103 -20.26 -8.07 -13.10
C ALA A 103 -20.30 -7.24 -11.81
N GLY A 104 -20.69 -7.85 -10.68
CA GLY A 104 -20.66 -7.22 -9.36
C GLY A 104 -19.26 -6.82 -8.94
N ALA A 105 -18.28 -7.75 -9.04
CA ALA A 105 -16.89 -7.46 -8.73
C ALA A 105 -16.30 -6.37 -9.65
N GLY A 106 -16.57 -6.45 -10.96
CA GLY A 106 -16.13 -5.44 -11.92
C GLY A 106 -16.74 -4.07 -11.66
N TYR A 107 -18.03 -4.01 -11.29
CA TYR A 107 -18.68 -2.78 -10.88
C TYR A 107 -18.02 -2.18 -9.63
N LEU A 108 -17.80 -2.98 -8.58
CA LEU A 108 -17.12 -2.52 -7.37
C LEU A 108 -15.74 -1.94 -7.72
N ILE A 109 -14.93 -2.69 -8.46
CA ILE A 109 -13.58 -2.28 -8.84
C ILE A 109 -13.59 -0.98 -9.65
N ILE A 110 -14.44 -0.86 -10.67
CA ILE A 110 -14.51 0.34 -11.52
C ILE A 110 -15.07 1.55 -10.75
N ARG A 111 -16.14 1.36 -9.98
CA ARG A 111 -16.81 2.43 -9.23
C ARG A 111 -15.91 3.03 -8.14
N PHE A 112 -15.08 2.18 -7.55
CA PHE A 112 -14.21 2.50 -6.43
C PHE A 112 -12.74 2.66 -6.84
N TYR A 113 -12.44 2.60 -8.14
CA TYR A 113 -11.11 2.92 -8.64
C TYR A 113 -10.83 4.42 -8.43
N PRO A 114 -9.71 4.80 -7.80
CA PRO A 114 -9.39 6.20 -7.51
C PRO A 114 -8.89 6.93 -8.77
N VAL A 115 -9.79 7.19 -9.72
CA VAL A 115 -9.51 7.89 -10.99
C VAL A 115 -9.14 9.36 -10.75
N SER A 116 -9.77 10.02 -9.76
CA SER A 116 -9.60 11.45 -9.50
C SER A 116 -8.23 11.83 -8.93
N THR A 117 -7.65 10.95 -8.10
CA THR A 117 -6.32 11.16 -7.50
C THR A 117 -5.23 11.19 -8.56
N PHE A 118 -5.40 10.40 -9.64
CA PHE A 118 -4.46 10.42 -10.77
C PHE A 118 -4.53 11.66 -11.64
N ARG A 119 -5.63 12.43 -11.63
CA ARG A 119 -5.75 13.65 -12.46
C ARG A 119 -4.79 14.75 -12.00
N HIS A 120 -4.61 14.88 -10.69
CA HIS A 120 -3.65 15.82 -10.10
C HIS A 120 -2.21 15.30 -10.18
N LEU A 121 -2.01 13.98 -10.08
CA LEU A 121 -0.70 13.34 -10.19
C LEU A 121 -0.17 13.28 -11.64
N ASN A 122 -1.05 13.29 -12.65
CA ASN A 122 -0.69 13.30 -14.08
C ASN A 122 -0.69 14.73 -14.68
N SER A 123 -0.62 15.79 -13.86
CA SER A 123 -0.36 17.13 -14.40
C SER A 123 1.02 17.16 -15.06
N ARG A 124 1.21 18.02 -16.07
CA ARG A 124 2.51 18.17 -16.76
C ARG A 124 3.65 18.61 -15.83
N ASP A 125 3.30 19.11 -14.65
CA ASP A 125 4.23 19.65 -13.65
C ASP A 125 4.69 18.60 -12.62
N CYS A 126 4.21 17.35 -12.71
CA CYS A 126 4.57 16.27 -11.79
C CYS A 126 5.58 15.32 -12.44
N GLU A 127 6.74 15.18 -11.83
CA GLU A 127 7.79 14.26 -12.30
C GLU A 127 7.38 12.79 -12.15
N ALA A 128 8.01 11.89 -12.91
CA ALA A 128 7.87 10.46 -12.65
C ALA A 128 8.61 10.09 -11.34
N VAL A 129 8.33 8.92 -10.77
CA VAL A 129 8.94 8.44 -9.52
C VAL A 129 9.59 7.10 -9.76
N GLU A 130 10.86 6.97 -9.35
CA GLU A 130 11.59 5.71 -9.30
C GLU A 130 11.50 5.11 -7.89
N ILE A 131 11.30 3.79 -7.80
CA ILE A 131 11.14 3.09 -6.51
C ILE A 131 12.24 2.04 -6.36
N VAL A 132 13.24 2.35 -5.53
CA VAL A 132 14.29 1.40 -5.18
C VAL A 132 13.85 0.56 -3.98
N LYS A 133 13.81 -0.77 -4.16
CA LYS A 133 13.42 -1.72 -3.12
C LYS A 133 14.61 -2.55 -2.69
N LYS A 134 14.87 -2.59 -1.37
CA LYS A 134 15.90 -3.45 -0.77
C LYS A 134 15.25 -4.42 0.21
N ASN A 135 15.27 -5.70 -0.12
CA ASN A 135 14.79 -6.75 0.77
C ASN A 135 15.90 -7.11 1.76
N GLN A 136 15.53 -7.24 3.03
CA GLN A 136 16.44 -7.55 4.13
C GLN A 136 15.91 -8.73 4.95
N THR A 137 16.85 -9.39 5.64
CA THR A 137 16.60 -10.48 6.59
C THR A 137 17.23 -10.15 7.94
N GLY A 138 16.70 -10.70 9.03
CA GLY A 138 17.12 -10.38 10.39
C GLY A 138 15.96 -10.10 11.34
N SER A 139 16.30 -9.53 12.50
CA SER A 139 15.39 -9.23 13.61
C SER A 139 15.71 -7.87 14.23
N PHE A 140 14.84 -7.35 15.09
CA PHE A 140 15.12 -6.12 15.83
C PHE A 140 16.22 -6.32 16.87
N ALA A 141 16.35 -7.53 17.43
CA ALA A 141 17.40 -7.86 18.39
C ALA A 141 18.80 -8.02 17.76
N GLU A 142 18.89 -8.65 16.59
CA GLU A 142 20.17 -8.95 15.92
C GLU A 142 20.54 -7.92 14.83
N GLY A 143 19.59 -7.07 14.47
CA GLY A 143 19.69 -6.16 13.33
C GLY A 143 19.27 -6.80 12.02
N PHE A 144 19.16 -5.97 10.99
CA PHE A 144 18.80 -6.39 9.63
C PHE A 144 20.03 -6.41 8.73
N SER A 145 20.07 -7.32 7.78
CA SER A 145 21.15 -7.46 6.80
C SER A 145 20.59 -7.72 5.40
N GLN A 146 21.42 -7.52 4.38
CA GLN A 146 21.02 -7.77 3.01
C GLN A 146 20.89 -9.28 2.77
N ILE A 147 19.82 -9.67 2.06
CA ILE A 147 19.58 -11.06 1.71
C ILE A 147 20.71 -11.57 0.80
N SER A 148 21.40 -12.59 1.27
CA SER A 148 22.51 -13.23 0.56
C SER A 148 22.05 -14.44 -0.27
N SER A 149 20.91 -15.05 0.13
CA SER A 149 20.42 -16.30 -0.44
C SER A 149 18.90 -16.30 -0.62
N VAL A 150 18.42 -16.96 -1.67
CA VAL A 150 16.98 -17.10 -1.99
C VAL A 150 16.19 -17.84 -0.90
N LYS A 151 16.88 -18.62 -0.05
CA LYS A 151 16.25 -19.36 1.05
C LYS A 151 15.99 -18.52 2.30
N GLU A 152 16.61 -17.35 2.41
CA GLU A 152 16.46 -16.49 3.57
C GLU A 152 15.08 -15.79 3.53
N PRO A 153 14.36 -15.74 4.66
CA PRO A 153 13.07 -15.06 4.71
C PRO A 153 13.27 -13.56 4.60
N VAL A 154 12.40 -12.90 3.84
CA VAL A 154 12.30 -11.43 3.82
C VAL A 154 11.59 -10.98 5.09
N THR A 155 12.33 -10.39 6.03
CA THR A 155 11.80 -9.88 7.30
C THR A 155 11.76 -8.36 7.37
N ALA A 156 12.35 -7.66 6.41
CA ALA A 156 12.12 -6.23 6.21
C ALA A 156 12.24 -5.85 4.73
N VAL A 157 11.52 -4.82 4.31
CA VAL A 157 11.59 -4.25 2.97
C VAL A 157 11.76 -2.74 3.11
N LEU A 158 12.93 -2.25 2.71
CA LEU A 158 13.21 -0.82 2.64
C LEU A 158 12.85 -0.28 1.26
N TYR A 159 12.20 0.87 1.24
CA TYR A 159 11.81 1.57 0.04
C TYR A 159 12.42 2.98 0.04
N LYS A 160 13.04 3.32 -1.08
CA LYS A 160 13.49 4.69 -1.38
C LYS A 160 12.76 5.15 -2.64
N PHE A 161 11.94 6.19 -2.49
CA PHE A 161 11.24 6.83 -3.59
C PHE A 161 12.00 8.08 -4.02
N ILE A 162 12.35 8.16 -5.30
CA ILE A 162 13.22 9.18 -5.87
C ILE A 162 12.51 9.84 -7.05
N PRO A 163 12.58 11.17 -7.21
CA PRO A 163 12.09 11.80 -8.43
C PRO A 163 12.89 11.30 -9.64
N TYR A 164 12.19 11.02 -10.75
CA TYR A 164 12.79 10.40 -11.93
C TYR A 164 13.80 11.32 -12.63
N SER A 165 13.62 12.64 -12.52
CA SER A 165 14.59 13.64 -13.02
C SER A 165 15.97 13.41 -12.41
N VAL A 166 16.03 13.22 -11.09
CA VAL A 166 17.26 12.95 -10.34
C VAL A 166 17.84 11.59 -10.69
N TYR A 167 17.00 10.56 -10.79
CA TYR A 167 17.45 9.23 -11.16
C TYR A 167 18.00 9.15 -12.60
N SER A 168 17.29 9.74 -13.57
CA SER A 168 17.63 9.67 -14.99
C SER A 168 18.77 10.59 -15.39
N ASN A 169 18.83 11.80 -14.83
CA ASN A 169 19.84 12.79 -15.21
C ASN A 169 21.11 12.67 -14.36
N GLN A 170 21.16 11.75 -13.40
CA GLN A 170 22.21 11.69 -12.38
C GLN A 170 22.45 13.07 -11.74
N GLN A 171 21.40 13.89 -11.61
CA GLN A 171 21.50 15.09 -10.78
C GLN A 171 21.86 14.64 -9.37
N ASP A 172 22.62 15.48 -8.68
CA ASP A 172 23.10 15.14 -7.35
C ASP A 172 21.92 14.88 -6.44
N GLU A 173 21.73 13.61 -6.06
CA GLU A 173 20.73 13.22 -5.07
C GLU A 173 20.92 14.04 -3.78
N ASN A 174 22.12 14.60 -3.57
CA ASN A 174 22.56 15.39 -2.44
C ASN A 174 21.77 16.69 -2.21
N GLU A 175 21.12 17.26 -3.23
CA GLU A 175 20.43 18.55 -3.10
C GLU A 175 18.99 18.44 -2.59
N LEU A 176 18.38 17.25 -2.62
CA LEU A 176 16.97 17.10 -2.27
C LEU A 176 16.75 16.87 -0.77
N PRO A 177 15.70 17.45 -0.17
CA PRO A 177 15.30 17.10 1.20
C PRO A 177 14.82 15.65 1.28
N VAL A 178 15.08 15.03 2.43
CA VAL A 178 14.66 13.67 2.76
C VAL A 178 13.46 13.72 3.68
N VAL A 179 12.44 12.91 3.39
CA VAL A 179 11.26 12.72 4.22
C VAL A 179 11.23 11.29 4.69
N LEU A 180 11.12 11.09 6.00
CA LEU A 180 10.81 9.76 6.55
C LEU A 180 9.30 9.58 6.55
N PHE A 181 8.81 8.53 5.91
CA PHE A 181 7.39 8.18 5.93
C PHE A 181 7.19 6.89 6.72
N ILE A 182 6.34 6.95 7.74
CA ILE A 182 6.06 5.81 8.62
C ILE A 182 4.56 5.48 8.53
N PRO A 183 4.19 4.33 7.94
CA PRO A 183 2.80 3.90 7.94
C PRO A 183 2.34 3.54 9.36
N ASP A 184 1.06 3.76 9.66
CA ASP A 184 0.47 3.30 10.91
C ASP A 184 0.40 1.76 10.98
N VAL A 185 0.13 1.23 12.17
CA VAL A 185 0.02 -0.20 12.48
C VAL A 185 -0.92 -0.96 11.54
N TYR A 186 -2.03 -0.34 11.14
CA TYR A 186 -3.03 -0.96 10.28
C TYR A 186 -2.71 -0.85 8.79
N THR A 187 -1.65 -0.13 8.42
CA THR A 187 -1.35 0.14 7.00
C THR A 187 0.08 -0.25 6.63
N SER A 188 0.33 -0.32 5.32
CA SER A 188 1.64 -0.61 4.74
C SER A 188 2.11 0.51 3.82
N VAL A 189 3.40 0.46 3.46
CA VAL A 189 3.96 1.33 2.41
C VAL A 189 3.20 1.19 1.09
N ASN A 190 2.77 -0.03 0.74
CA ASN A 190 2.02 -0.26 -0.50
C ASN A 190 0.67 0.46 -0.53
N GLU A 191 -0.06 0.45 0.59
CA GLU A 191 -1.35 1.14 0.73
C GLU A 191 -1.19 2.67 0.73
N ASN A 192 -0.07 3.17 1.27
CA ASN A 192 0.24 4.61 1.27
C ASN A 192 1.03 5.08 0.03
N SER A 193 1.23 4.20 -0.96
CA SER A 193 2.08 4.48 -2.14
C SER A 193 1.69 5.75 -2.90
N LEU A 194 0.41 6.08 -3.02
CA LEU A 194 -0.03 7.31 -3.69
C LEU A 194 0.40 8.57 -2.93
N THR A 195 0.31 8.56 -1.60
CA THR A 195 0.76 9.68 -0.76
C THR A 195 2.26 9.82 -0.86
N ILE A 196 2.99 8.71 -0.75
CA ILE A 196 4.45 8.70 -0.82
C ILE A 196 4.93 9.19 -2.18
N GLU A 197 4.39 8.64 -3.28
CA GLU A 197 4.71 9.08 -4.64
C GLU A 197 4.45 10.59 -4.79
N SER A 198 3.35 11.09 -4.25
CA SER A 198 3.02 12.51 -4.39
C SER A 198 3.99 13.46 -3.69
N ILE A 199 4.53 13.05 -2.53
CA ILE A 199 5.57 13.80 -1.82
C ILE A 199 6.85 13.78 -2.66
N THR A 200 7.19 12.62 -3.23
CA THR A 200 8.34 12.47 -4.11
C THR A 200 8.26 13.33 -5.36
N ARG A 201 7.11 13.37 -6.04
CA ARG A 201 6.90 14.19 -7.25
C ARG A 201 7.06 15.68 -7.04
N LYS A 202 7.07 16.15 -5.79
CA LYS A 202 7.35 17.55 -5.43
C LYS A 202 8.82 17.82 -5.14
N GLY A 203 9.73 16.91 -5.51
CA GLY A 203 11.18 17.09 -5.34
C GLY A 203 11.70 16.65 -3.97
N ASN A 204 11.11 15.63 -3.36
CA ASN A 204 11.60 15.08 -2.09
C ASN A 204 12.06 13.63 -2.28
N ILE A 205 13.08 13.19 -1.56
CA ILE A 205 13.38 11.77 -1.43
C ILE A 205 12.57 11.23 -0.26
N VAL A 206 11.82 10.14 -0.45
CA VAL A 206 11.05 9.53 0.65
C VAL A 206 11.64 8.18 1.02
N LEU A 207 11.99 8.01 2.30
CA LEU A 207 12.44 6.75 2.88
C LEU A 207 11.33 6.16 3.74
N CYS A 208 11.06 4.87 3.53
CA CYS A 208 10.08 4.13 4.33
C CYS A 208 10.40 2.64 4.33
N ALA A 209 9.79 1.90 5.26
CA ALA A 209 10.03 0.47 5.41
C ALA A 209 8.76 -0.26 5.84
N ASP A 210 8.66 -1.54 5.46
CA ASP A 210 7.76 -2.49 6.09
C ASP A 210 8.59 -3.58 6.79
N PHE A 211 8.32 -3.84 8.07
CA PHE A 211 9.00 -4.88 8.85
C PHE A 211 8.08 -6.06 9.14
N TYR A 212 8.60 -7.27 9.12
CA TYR A 212 7.87 -8.55 9.30
C TYR A 212 8.64 -9.54 10.19
N ALA A 213 9.56 -9.04 11.03
CA ALA A 213 10.29 -9.87 11.98
C ALA A 213 9.39 -10.35 13.13
N LYS A 214 9.69 -11.52 13.71
CA LYS A 214 8.83 -12.19 14.68
C LYS A 214 8.95 -11.65 16.11
N ASP A 215 10.10 -11.06 16.45
CA ASP A 215 10.42 -10.55 17.78
C ASP A 215 9.62 -9.29 18.14
N ASN A 216 9.20 -8.51 17.14
CA ASN A 216 8.25 -7.40 17.28
C ASN A 216 7.00 -7.61 16.41
N ALA A 217 6.39 -8.80 16.54
CA ALA A 217 5.15 -9.11 15.85
C ALA A 217 3.97 -8.27 16.37
N TYR A 218 3.15 -7.76 15.46
CA TYR A 218 1.94 -6.99 15.79
C TYR A 218 0.81 -7.90 16.26
N LEU A 219 0.76 -9.12 15.73
CA LEU A 219 -0.18 -10.17 16.09
C LEU A 219 0.60 -11.38 16.60
N GLU A 220 0.11 -12.02 17.67
CA GLU A 220 0.71 -13.26 18.19
C GLU A 220 0.30 -14.50 17.39
N SER A 221 -0.44 -14.30 16.30
CA SER A 221 -1.00 -15.36 15.49
C SER A 221 -0.23 -15.57 14.19
N PHE A 222 -0.51 -16.70 13.52
CA PHE A 222 -0.04 -16.96 12.16
C PHE A 222 -0.43 -15.85 11.18
N TRP A 223 -1.41 -15.00 11.48
CA TRP A 223 -1.84 -13.93 10.59
C TRP A 223 -0.86 -12.75 10.50
N ASP A 224 0.20 -12.74 11.32
CA ASP A 224 1.25 -11.72 11.29
C ASP A 224 2.24 -11.83 10.12
N PHE A 225 1.78 -12.34 8.96
CA PHE A 225 2.57 -12.35 7.74
C PHE A 225 2.27 -11.13 6.88
N ARG A 226 3.27 -10.74 6.07
CA ARG A 226 3.19 -9.68 5.05
C ARG A 226 1.89 -9.65 4.24
N VAL A 227 1.35 -10.82 3.93
CA VAL A 227 0.16 -10.95 3.08
C VAL A 227 -1.14 -10.63 3.82
N PHE A 228 -1.24 -10.94 5.11
CA PHE A 228 -2.50 -10.89 5.85
C PHE A 228 -2.55 -9.81 6.93
N ARG A 229 -1.40 -9.33 7.41
CA ARG A 229 -1.32 -8.47 8.59
C ARG A 229 -2.19 -7.22 8.48
N SER A 230 -2.03 -6.41 7.43
CA SER A 230 -2.78 -5.15 7.29
C SER A 230 -4.28 -5.41 7.22
N PHE A 231 -4.70 -6.40 6.44
CA PHE A 231 -6.10 -6.79 6.33
C PHE A 231 -6.71 -7.22 7.67
N VAL A 232 -6.01 -8.06 8.43
CA VAL A 232 -6.51 -8.60 9.71
C VAL A 232 -6.62 -7.48 10.75
N LEU A 233 -5.60 -6.63 10.86
CA LEU A 233 -5.62 -5.48 11.75
C LEU A 233 -6.73 -4.48 11.37
N GLN A 234 -6.91 -4.20 10.08
CA GLN A 234 -8.00 -3.35 9.61
C GLN A 234 -9.37 -3.96 9.92
N ALA A 235 -9.57 -5.25 9.66
CA ALA A 235 -10.83 -5.94 9.95
C ALA A 235 -11.16 -5.96 11.44
N GLU A 236 -10.17 -6.21 12.30
CA GLU A 236 -10.30 -6.16 13.75
C GLU A 236 -10.68 -4.76 14.24
N ARG A 237 -10.00 -3.73 13.72
CA ARG A 237 -10.34 -2.34 14.02
C ARG A 237 -11.78 -1.99 13.62
N LEU A 238 -12.20 -2.36 12.41
CA LEU A 238 -13.55 -2.12 11.93
C LEU A 238 -14.61 -2.82 12.77
N LYS A 239 -14.31 -4.05 13.22
CA LYS A 239 -15.18 -4.77 14.15
C LYS A 239 -15.29 -4.05 15.49
N ASN A 240 -14.17 -3.62 16.06
CA ASN A 240 -14.14 -2.91 17.35
C ASN A 240 -14.89 -1.57 17.28
N GLU A 241 -14.74 -0.83 16.17
CA GLU A 241 -15.51 0.39 15.90
C GLU A 241 -17.01 0.11 15.79
N ALA A 242 -17.41 -0.96 15.11
CA ALA A 242 -18.82 -1.36 15.00
C ALA A 242 -19.43 -1.79 16.34
N GLU A 243 -18.63 -2.38 17.22
CA GLU A 243 -19.03 -2.85 18.56
C GLU A 243 -18.92 -1.75 19.64
N ASN A 244 -18.38 -0.56 19.30
CA ASN A 244 -17.99 0.48 20.25
C ASN A 244 -17.10 -0.06 21.40
N ALA A 245 -16.26 -1.04 21.10
CA ALA A 245 -15.37 -1.63 22.08
C ALA A 245 -14.30 -0.60 22.47
N PRO A 246 -13.99 -0.44 23.78
CA PRO A 246 -12.89 0.41 24.20
C PRO A 246 -11.57 -0.12 23.62
N GLN A 247 -10.71 0.78 23.15
CA GLN A 247 -9.37 0.40 22.73
C GLN A 247 -8.55 -0.05 23.93
N ASP A 248 -7.83 -1.16 23.77
CA ASP A 248 -6.90 -1.66 24.77
C ASP A 248 -5.63 -0.79 24.78
N GLN A 249 -5.44 -0.05 25.87
CA GLN A 249 -4.33 0.89 26.00
C GLN A 249 -2.97 0.16 26.02
N ASP A 250 -2.91 -1.04 26.61
CA ASP A 250 -1.68 -1.82 26.67
C ASP A 250 -1.24 -2.29 25.27
N GLN A 251 -2.22 -2.62 24.42
CA GLN A 251 -1.98 -2.98 23.02
C GLN A 251 -1.47 -1.78 22.21
N LEU A 252 -2.08 -0.60 22.39
CA LEU A 252 -1.65 0.63 21.74
C LEU A 252 -0.22 1.02 22.14
N ASP A 253 0.11 0.92 23.43
CA ASP A 253 1.45 1.22 23.94
C ASP A 253 2.49 0.23 23.39
N ARG A 254 2.17 -1.07 23.31
CA ARG A 254 3.01 -2.06 22.64
C ARG A 254 3.26 -1.70 21.18
N TRP A 255 2.22 -1.33 20.44
CA TRP A 255 2.36 -0.97 19.03
C TRP A 255 3.18 0.30 18.82
N ARG A 256 3.03 1.29 19.71
CA ARG A 256 3.84 2.51 19.73
C ARG A 256 5.32 2.19 19.92
N GLN A 257 5.66 1.30 20.85
CA GLN A 257 7.05 0.84 21.07
C GLN A 257 7.61 0.13 19.82
N ILE A 258 6.82 -0.74 19.18
CA ILE A 258 7.23 -1.40 17.94
C ILE A 258 7.52 -0.35 16.86
N LYS A 259 6.64 0.64 16.67
CA LYS A 259 6.82 1.70 15.68
C LYS A 259 8.04 2.58 15.95
N ALA A 260 8.36 2.85 17.21
CA ALA A 260 9.58 3.58 17.57
C ALA A 260 10.84 2.79 17.20
N ALA A 261 10.83 1.46 17.41
CA ALA A 261 11.92 0.58 16.99
C ALA A 261 12.07 0.52 15.46
N GLU A 262 10.95 0.47 14.71
CA GLU A 262 10.96 0.55 13.24
C GLU A 262 11.60 1.86 12.76
N LEU A 263 11.20 2.99 13.34
CA LEU A 263 11.74 4.30 13.00
C LEU A 263 13.24 4.39 13.26
N LYS A 264 13.70 3.87 14.40
CA LYS A 264 15.12 3.83 14.74
C LYS A 264 15.95 3.13 13.67
N ILE A 265 15.48 1.98 13.18
CA ILE A 265 16.17 1.25 12.11
C ILE A 265 16.18 2.05 10.80
N ILE A 266 15.06 2.67 10.43
CA ILE A 266 14.99 3.52 9.23
C ILE A 266 16.00 4.69 9.35
N ALA A 267 16.06 5.33 10.52
CA ALA A 267 17.00 6.40 10.81
C ALA A 267 18.46 5.95 10.75
N GLU A 268 18.80 4.80 11.33
CA GLU A 268 20.15 4.21 11.24
C GLU A 268 20.54 3.92 9.78
N ARG A 269 19.61 3.40 8.97
CA ARG A 269 19.84 3.21 7.53
C ARG A 269 20.01 4.52 6.78
N ALA A 270 19.29 5.57 7.18
CA ALA A 270 19.50 6.90 6.62
C ALA A 270 20.89 7.43 7.00
N LYS A 271 21.40 7.16 8.22
CA LYS A 271 22.76 7.53 8.64
C LYS A 271 23.82 6.80 7.81
N GLU A 272 23.69 5.48 7.66
CA GLU A 272 24.60 4.66 6.82
C GLU A 272 24.64 5.13 5.36
N ALA A 273 23.52 5.65 4.85
CA ALA A 273 23.40 6.15 3.48
C ALA A 273 23.83 7.62 3.31
N GLY A 274 24.24 8.32 4.38
CA GLY A 274 24.55 9.76 4.34
C GLY A 274 23.33 10.65 4.08
N LEU A 275 22.13 10.17 4.39
CA LEU A 275 20.85 10.86 4.15
C LEU A 275 20.25 11.46 5.43
N PHE A 276 20.77 11.12 6.61
CA PHE A 276 20.15 11.48 7.88
C PHE A 276 20.13 12.98 8.16
N GLU A 277 21.23 13.68 7.89
CA GLU A 277 21.35 15.14 8.10
C GLU A 277 20.38 15.94 7.20
N ARG A 278 19.88 15.31 6.15
CA ARG A 278 18.95 15.92 5.18
C ARG A 278 17.49 15.60 5.49
N ILE A 279 17.20 14.92 6.59
CA ILE A 279 15.83 14.63 7.00
C ILE A 279 15.17 15.94 7.43
N ALA A 280 14.31 16.47 6.57
CA ALA A 280 13.60 17.71 6.82
C ALA A 280 12.26 17.49 7.55
N LEU A 281 11.70 16.28 7.48
CA LEU A 281 10.35 16.00 7.99
C LEU A 281 10.14 14.50 8.24
N ILE A 282 9.42 14.18 9.32
CA ILE A 282 8.82 12.86 9.53
C ILE A 282 7.32 12.97 9.28
N VAL A 283 6.79 12.14 8.38
CA VAL A 283 5.35 12.03 8.11
C VAL A 283 4.86 10.70 8.66
N ALA A 284 3.89 10.75 9.57
CA ALA A 284 3.39 9.56 10.25
C ALA A 284 1.88 9.66 10.52
N ASP A 285 1.24 8.50 10.69
CA ASP A 285 -0.20 8.35 10.90
C ASP A 285 -0.50 7.65 12.23
N GLY A 286 -1.60 8.00 12.90
CA GLY A 286 -2.09 7.31 14.10
C GLY A 286 -1.02 7.07 15.16
N ASN A 287 -0.83 5.82 15.56
CA ASN A 287 0.15 5.42 16.59
C ASN A 287 1.60 5.65 16.13
N ALA A 288 1.88 5.61 14.84
CA ALA A 288 3.20 5.91 14.31
C ALA A 288 3.58 7.39 14.54
N SER A 289 2.62 8.31 14.60
CA SER A 289 2.90 9.73 14.88
C SER A 289 3.34 9.97 16.31
N LEU A 290 2.73 9.28 17.27
CA LEU A 290 3.13 9.31 18.68
C LEU A 290 4.52 8.70 18.84
N ALA A 291 4.77 7.55 18.21
CA ALA A 291 6.08 6.90 18.21
C ALA A 291 7.18 7.78 17.57
N ALA A 292 6.85 8.54 16.52
CA ALA A 292 7.79 9.48 15.89
C ALA A 292 8.16 10.64 16.81
N LYS A 293 7.19 11.20 17.54
CA LYS A 293 7.44 12.26 18.54
C LYS A 293 8.36 11.74 19.65
N ASP A 294 8.06 10.56 20.21
CA ASP A 294 8.90 9.95 21.25
C ASP A 294 10.33 9.69 20.78
N PHE A 295 10.48 9.23 19.54
CA PHE A 295 11.79 8.99 18.96
C PHE A 295 12.60 10.29 18.85
N CYS A 296 11.98 11.38 18.39
CA CYS A 296 12.64 12.67 18.30
C CYS A 296 13.04 13.21 19.68
N GLU A 297 12.15 13.06 20.67
CA GLU A 297 12.43 13.44 22.06
C GLU A 297 13.56 12.60 22.67
N ALA A 298 13.56 11.28 22.46
CA ALA A 298 14.54 10.35 23.02
C ALA A 298 15.94 10.53 22.40
N GLU A 299 16.03 10.79 21.11
CA GLU A 299 17.29 10.99 20.38
C GLU A 299 17.72 12.48 20.33
N ASN A 300 16.95 13.37 20.99
CA ASN A 300 17.17 14.81 21.01
C ASN A 300 17.32 15.42 19.60
N LEU A 301 16.40 15.06 18.71
CA LEU A 301 16.36 15.48 17.31
C LEU A 301 15.34 16.60 17.13
N ASP A 302 15.77 17.71 16.53
CA ASP A 302 14.89 18.82 16.14
C ASP A 302 14.32 18.60 14.73
N ILE A 303 13.60 17.49 14.54
CA ILE A 303 12.96 17.15 13.27
C ILE A 303 11.44 17.28 13.44
N PRO A 304 10.76 18.09 12.62
CA PRO A 304 9.32 18.23 12.73
C PRO A 304 8.60 16.92 12.39
N VAL A 305 7.58 16.58 13.19
CA VAL A 305 6.69 15.43 12.95
C VAL A 305 5.34 15.93 12.46
N PHE A 306 5.00 15.57 11.21
CA PHE A 306 3.69 15.84 10.64
C PHE A 306 2.76 14.64 10.83
N GLU A 307 1.79 14.83 11.72
CA GLU A 307 0.73 13.87 11.99
C GLU A 307 -0.38 13.95 10.94
N LEU A 308 -0.67 12.82 10.32
CA LEU A 308 -1.84 12.63 9.48
C LEU A 308 -3.04 12.36 10.41
N ASN A 309 -3.99 13.29 10.51
CA ASN A 309 -5.17 13.15 11.39
C ASN A 309 -6.49 13.58 10.75
N GLU A 310 -7.59 13.37 11.50
CA GLU A 310 -8.99 13.56 11.08
C GLU A 310 -9.37 15.00 10.70
N ASN A 311 -8.52 15.98 11.03
CA ASN A 311 -8.71 17.36 10.58
C ASN A 311 -8.54 17.51 9.06
N ILE A 312 -8.01 16.48 8.41
CA ILE A 312 -7.98 16.36 6.97
C ILE A 312 -9.33 15.75 6.54
N PRO A 313 -10.20 16.45 5.79
CA PRO A 313 -11.49 15.91 5.38
C PRO A 313 -11.30 14.55 4.70
N GLY A 314 -12.19 13.58 4.92
CA GLY A 314 -12.10 12.27 4.26
C GLY A 314 -11.00 11.31 4.79
N TYR A 315 -10.29 11.69 5.85
CA TYR A 315 -9.22 10.89 6.45
C TYR A 315 -9.71 10.14 7.69
N ILE A 316 -9.46 8.82 7.77
CA ILE A 316 -9.62 8.05 9.00
C ILE A 316 -8.22 7.81 9.55
N SER A 317 -7.93 8.41 10.70
CA SER A 317 -6.65 8.26 11.40
C SER A 317 -6.30 6.80 11.55
N GLY A 318 -5.08 6.40 11.19
CA GLY A 318 -4.58 5.04 11.30
C GLY A 318 -5.07 4.05 10.25
N MET A 319 -5.99 4.42 9.35
CA MET A 319 -6.30 3.61 8.16
C MET A 319 -5.60 4.15 6.91
N GLY A 320 -4.73 5.17 7.04
CA GLY A 320 -4.00 5.78 5.94
C GLY A 320 -4.92 6.17 4.77
N ASN A 321 -4.56 5.72 3.56
CA ASN A 321 -5.35 5.95 2.35
C ASN A 321 -6.56 5.00 2.18
N PHE A 322 -7.14 4.45 3.25
CA PHE A 322 -8.26 3.50 3.15
C PHE A 322 -9.48 4.04 2.38
N ALA A 323 -9.78 5.34 2.51
CA ALA A 323 -10.79 6.01 1.68
C ALA A 323 -10.45 6.00 0.18
N VAL A 324 -9.18 5.88 -0.17
CA VAL A 324 -8.65 5.85 -1.55
C VAL A 324 -8.55 4.43 -2.08
N ASN A 325 -8.08 3.51 -1.23
CA ASN A 325 -7.79 2.14 -1.60
C ASN A 325 -9.03 1.26 -1.54
N GLU A 326 -9.91 1.52 -0.57
CA GLU A 326 -11.11 0.73 -0.26
C GLU A 326 -12.35 1.63 -0.06
N PRO A 327 -12.74 2.47 -1.05
CA PRO A 327 -13.81 3.43 -0.85
C PRO A 327 -15.18 2.79 -0.62
N ALA A 328 -15.37 1.53 -1.04
CA ALA A 328 -16.55 0.75 -0.71
C ALA A 328 -16.68 0.60 0.81
N VAL A 329 -15.63 0.10 1.45
CA VAL A 329 -15.60 -0.12 2.90
C VAL A 329 -15.63 1.20 3.63
N TYR A 330 -14.89 2.21 3.16
CA TYR A 330 -14.95 3.56 3.70
C TYR A 330 -16.37 4.14 3.71
N THR A 331 -17.13 3.99 2.62
CA THR A 331 -18.51 4.50 2.55
C THR A 331 -19.41 3.85 3.62
N PHE A 332 -19.20 2.55 3.89
CA PHE A 332 -19.92 1.85 4.96
C PHE A 332 -19.50 2.28 6.36
N VAL A 333 -18.21 2.51 6.57
CA VAL A 333 -17.60 2.77 7.89
C VAL A 333 -17.71 4.25 8.27
N ALA A 334 -17.29 5.14 7.38
CA ALA A 334 -17.29 6.58 7.59
C ALA A 334 -18.68 7.23 7.47
N LYS A 335 -19.69 6.50 6.95
CA LYS A 335 -21.02 7.02 6.61
C LYS A 335 -20.98 8.33 5.81
N ALA A 336 -19.90 8.56 5.06
CA ALA A 336 -19.64 9.79 4.32
C ALA A 336 -19.10 9.45 2.92
N PRO A 337 -19.52 10.18 1.86
CA PRO A 337 -19.00 9.97 0.52
C PRO A 337 -17.53 10.41 0.44
N SER A 338 -16.63 9.48 0.11
CA SER A 338 -15.24 9.82 -0.21
C SER A 338 -15.14 10.30 -1.66
N ASP A 339 -15.10 11.62 -1.86
CA ASP A 339 -14.75 12.17 -3.16
C ASP A 339 -13.23 12.34 -3.27
N GLY A 340 -12.61 11.77 -4.29
CA GLY A 340 -11.15 11.82 -4.45
C GLY A 340 -10.57 13.19 -4.84
N TRP A 341 -11.37 14.26 -4.77
CA TRP A 341 -10.94 15.66 -4.74
C TRP A 341 -10.39 16.06 -3.37
N ILE A 342 -10.99 15.54 -2.31
CA ILE A 342 -10.49 15.73 -0.95
C ILE A 342 -9.08 15.13 -0.84
N GLN A 343 -8.89 13.95 -1.43
CA GLN A 343 -7.66 13.15 -1.45
C GLN A 343 -6.47 13.85 -2.14
N SER A 344 -6.72 14.63 -3.21
CA SER A 344 -5.67 15.38 -3.92
C SER A 344 -5.25 16.65 -3.18
N GLN A 345 -6.16 17.29 -2.44
CA GLN A 345 -5.83 18.42 -1.57
C GLN A 345 -4.96 17.98 -0.38
N GLN A 346 -5.21 16.81 0.22
CA GLN A 346 -4.38 16.30 1.32
C GLN A 346 -2.94 16.08 0.87
N ILE A 347 -2.77 15.45 -0.28
CA ILE A 347 -1.50 15.18 -0.94
C ILE A 347 -0.77 16.49 -1.30
N ALA A 348 -1.50 17.46 -1.87
CA ALA A 348 -0.94 18.75 -2.22
C ALA A 348 -0.47 19.54 -0.99
N LEU A 349 -1.27 19.57 0.08
CA LEU A 349 -0.96 20.29 1.32
C LEU A 349 0.20 19.65 2.09
N ARG A 350 0.29 18.30 2.12
CA ARG A 350 1.41 17.53 2.69
C ARG A 350 2.74 17.88 2.02
N ALA A 351 2.74 17.95 0.69
CA ALA A 351 3.94 18.21 -0.07
C ALA A 351 4.25 19.72 -0.23
N GLU A 352 3.29 20.61 0.03
CA GLU A 352 3.50 22.06 0.12
C GLU A 352 4.13 22.45 1.48
N LYS A 353 3.70 21.82 2.58
CA LYS A 353 4.34 21.99 3.89
C LYS A 353 5.77 21.45 3.94
N ALA A 354 6.04 20.31 3.31
CA ALA A 354 7.41 19.79 3.18
C ALA A 354 8.34 20.76 2.42
N LYS A 355 7.81 21.48 1.43
CA LYS A 355 8.54 22.52 0.69
C LYS A 355 8.78 23.80 1.51
N LEU A 356 7.86 24.16 2.41
CA LEU A 356 7.96 25.37 3.25
C LEU A 356 9.06 25.27 4.33
N VAL A 357 9.41 24.06 4.77
CA VAL A 357 10.53 23.84 5.71
C VAL A 357 11.87 24.20 5.06
N GLN A 358 12.03 23.95 3.74
CA GLN A 358 13.24 24.29 2.99
C GLN A 358 13.46 25.82 2.95
N ILE A 359 12.39 26.59 2.72
CA ILE A 359 12.45 28.06 2.67
C ILE A 359 12.78 28.68 4.04
N GLN A 360 12.36 28.07 5.15
CA GLN A 360 12.68 28.60 6.48
C GLN A 360 14.14 28.33 6.87
N ASN A 361 14.73 27.21 6.44
CA ASN A 361 16.14 26.92 6.69
C ASN A 361 17.07 27.81 5.82
N ASP A 362 16.73 28.00 4.54
CA ASP A 362 17.51 28.88 3.64
C ASP A 362 17.40 30.36 4.09
N ALA A 363 16.22 30.80 4.53
CA ALA A 363 16.03 32.16 5.05
C ALA A 363 16.71 32.39 6.42
N ALA A 364 16.87 31.34 7.23
CA ALA A 364 17.60 31.42 8.50
C ALA A 364 19.11 31.55 8.26
N GLU A 365 19.68 30.81 7.30
CA GLU A 365 21.10 30.93 6.93
C GLU A 365 21.43 32.30 6.30
N ASP A 366 20.54 32.84 5.45
CA ASP A 366 20.72 34.18 4.87
C ASP A 366 20.64 35.29 5.94
N SER A 367 19.82 35.11 6.99
CA SER A 367 19.69 36.09 8.09
C SER A 367 20.85 36.10 9.09
N VAL A 368 21.62 35.00 9.17
CA VAL A 368 22.84 34.92 10.02
C VAL A 368 24.06 35.46 9.27
N SER A 369 24.02 35.54 7.94
CA SER A 369 25.09 36.12 7.12
C SER A 369 25.06 37.65 7.03
N SER A 370 23.99 38.32 7.49
CA SER A 370 23.82 39.78 7.39
C SER A 370 24.20 40.58 8.65
N ASP A 371 24.57 39.93 9.76
CA ASP A 371 25.03 40.61 10.98
C ASP A 371 26.54 40.42 11.20
N SER A 372 27.35 41.03 10.32
CA SER A 372 28.72 41.41 10.66
C SER A 372 28.71 42.91 11.03
N PRO A 373 28.98 43.30 12.29
CA PRO A 373 29.16 44.70 12.61
C PRO A 373 30.47 45.18 12.00
N GLU A 374 30.39 46.14 11.07
CA GLU A 374 31.52 46.98 10.71
C GLU A 374 31.91 47.78 11.97
N GLU A 375 32.90 47.27 12.72
CA GLU A 375 33.73 48.08 13.60
C GLU A 375 34.60 48.97 12.71
N GLU A 376 34.20 50.23 12.52
CA GLU A 376 35.10 51.29 12.05
C GLU A 376 35.68 52.06 13.24
N PHE A 377 37.01 52.18 13.21
CA PHE A 377 37.90 52.95 14.05
C PHE A 377 37.78 54.47 13.86
#